data_AF-A0A850XEJ7-F1
#
_entry.id   AF-A0A850XEJ7-F1
#
_cell.length_a   1.000
_cell.length_b   1.000
_cell.length_c   1.000
_cell.angle_alpha   90.00
_cell.angle_beta   90.00
_cell.angle_gamma   90.00
#
_symmetry.space_group_name_H-M   'P 1'
#
loop_
_entity.id
_entity.type
_entity.pdbx_description
1 polymer ?
#
loop_
_entity_poly.entity_id
_entity_poly.type
_entity_poly.pdbx_seq_one_letter_code
_entity_poly.pdbx_strand_id
1 'polypeptide(L)'
;MGRGGGALRLALEGNIAVGKSTFLRLLGAAFPEWHLVTEPVAQWRKVPAQGMAPVGSTNLLQMMYQEPARWSYTFQTFSCLSRLKAMLEPPPEGLPGTPHPVRVFERSVYSDRY
;
A
#
# COMPACT_ATOMS: atom_id res chain seq x y z
N MET A 1 32.51 0.27 -17.22
CA MET A 1 32.00 -0.89 -16.46
C MET A 1 31.04 -0.37 -15.39
N GLY A 2 29.82 -0.01 -15.79
CA GLY A 2 28.81 0.56 -14.89
C GLY A 2 27.92 -0.56 -14.38
N ARG A 3 27.87 -0.79 -13.06
CA ARG A 3 26.81 -1.60 -12.46
C ARG A 3 25.49 -0.87 -12.74
N GLY A 4 24.66 -1.43 -13.62
CA GLY A 4 23.26 -1.04 -13.74
C GLY A 4 22.52 -1.43 -12.46
N GLY A 5 22.65 -0.61 -11.42
CA GLY A 5 21.95 -0.81 -10.16
C GLY A 5 20.49 -0.44 -10.33
N GLY A 6 19.64 -1.42 -10.59
CA GLY A 6 18.19 -1.22 -10.53
C GLY A 6 17.77 -0.73 -9.15
N ALA A 7 16.70 0.06 -9.08
CA ALA A 7 16.15 0.54 -7.81
C ALA A 7 15.82 -0.64 -6.88
N LEU A 8 16.36 -0.61 -5.67
CA LEU A 8 16.07 -1.56 -4.59
C LEU A 8 14.62 -1.39 -4.15
N ARG A 9 13.90 -2.52 -4.03
CA ARG A 9 12.51 -2.57 -3.57
C ARG A 9 12.42 -3.46 -2.35
N LEU A 10 11.91 -2.92 -1.25
CA LEU A 10 11.78 -3.61 0.04
C LEU A 10 10.31 -3.66 0.45
N ALA A 11 9.86 -4.78 1.00
CA ALA A 11 8.54 -4.89 1.61
C ALA A 11 8.69 -5.06 3.13
N LEU A 12 8.00 -4.22 3.89
CA LEU A 12 7.92 -4.31 5.34
C LEU A 12 6.75 -5.21 5.72
N GLU A 13 7.06 -6.43 6.14
CA GLU A 13 6.08 -7.44 6.53
C GLU A 13 5.85 -7.48 8.04
N GLY A 14 4.68 -7.94 8.45
CA GLY A 14 4.34 -8.12 9.87
C GLY A 14 2.85 -8.12 10.15
N ASN A 15 2.48 -8.63 11.32
CA ASN A 15 1.09 -8.80 11.72
C ASN A 15 0.33 -7.45 11.84
N ILE A 16 -1.00 -7.51 11.92
CA ILE A 16 -1.85 -6.35 12.19
C ILE A 16 -1.43 -5.72 13.52
N ALA A 17 -1.37 -4.39 13.57
CA ALA A 17 -1.02 -3.60 14.75
C ALA A 17 0.41 -3.79 15.32
N VAL A 18 1.32 -4.52 14.66
CA VAL A 18 2.72 -4.69 15.13
C VAL A 18 3.58 -3.41 15.04
N GLY A 19 3.05 -2.33 14.45
CA GLY A 19 3.75 -1.04 14.37
C GLY A 19 4.46 -0.74 13.04
N LYS A 20 4.13 -1.46 11.94
CA LYS A 20 4.70 -1.22 10.60
C LYS A 20 4.67 0.24 10.17
N SER A 21 3.51 0.90 10.26
CA SER A 21 3.36 2.32 9.88
C SER A 21 4.13 3.26 10.82
N THR A 22 4.40 2.85 12.06
CA THR A 22 5.30 3.59 12.96
C THR A 22 6.75 3.45 12.51
N PHE A 23 7.18 2.24 12.17
CA PHE A 23 8.53 1.99 11.67
C PHE A 23 8.79 2.68 10.33
N LEU A 24 7.82 2.70 9.41
CA LEU A 24 7.92 3.45 8.15
C LEU A 24 8.12 4.95 8.39
N ARG A 25 7.42 5.54 9.36
CA ARG A 25 7.64 6.96 9.72
C ARG A 25 9.06 7.23 10.22
N LEU A 26 9.63 6.30 11.00
CA LEU A 26 11.03 6.40 11.44
C LEU A 26 12.01 6.27 10.26
N LEU A 27 11.76 5.35 9.32
CA LEU A 27 12.57 5.22 8.10
C LEU A 27 12.53 6.50 7.26
N GLY A 28 11.36 7.15 7.14
CA GLY A 28 11.23 8.38 6.37
C GLY A 28 11.95 9.56 7.01
N ALA A 29 12.04 9.58 8.34
CA ALA A 29 12.83 10.57 9.06
C ALA A 29 14.35 10.29 8.95
N ALA A 30 14.76 9.02 8.94
CA ALA A 30 16.16 8.62 8.87
C ALA A 30 16.74 8.69 7.44
N PHE A 31 15.91 8.43 6.42
CA PHE A 31 16.30 8.37 5.00
C PHE A 31 15.32 9.16 4.12
N PRO A 32 15.40 10.50 4.10
CA PRO A 32 14.47 11.36 3.36
C PRO A 32 14.46 11.14 1.83
N GLU A 33 15.53 10.56 1.28
CA GLU A 33 15.67 10.24 -0.13
C GLU A 33 14.96 8.94 -0.55
N TRP A 34 14.54 8.12 0.43
CA TRP A 34 13.83 6.87 0.20
C TRP A 34 12.36 7.14 -0.09
N HIS A 35 11.82 6.40 -1.07
CA HIS A 35 10.41 6.49 -1.39
C HIS A 35 9.61 5.45 -0.61
N LEU A 36 8.77 5.92 0.31
CA LEU A 36 7.96 5.06 1.17
C LEU A 36 6.51 5.02 0.69
N VAL A 37 5.95 3.83 0.57
CA VAL A 37 4.59 3.58 0.12
C VAL A 37 3.84 2.83 1.22
N THR A 38 2.88 3.50 1.84
CA THR A 38 2.03 2.94 2.91
C THR A 38 0.88 2.09 2.35
N GLU A 39 0.30 1.21 3.17
CA GLU A 39 -0.90 0.45 2.75
C GLU A 39 -2.06 1.43 2.45
N PRO A 40 -2.84 1.23 1.37
CA PRO A 40 -3.94 2.11 0.99
C PRO A 40 -5.22 1.91 1.85
N VAL A 41 -5.06 1.77 3.18
CA VAL A 41 -6.16 1.49 4.13
C VAL A 41 -7.29 2.52 4.02
N ALA A 42 -6.96 3.78 3.76
CA ALA A 42 -7.95 4.84 3.57
C ALA A 42 -8.90 4.56 2.40
N GLN A 43 -8.39 3.97 1.30
CA GLN A 43 -9.20 3.59 0.13
C GLN A 43 -10.16 2.45 0.48
N TRP A 44 -9.73 1.51 1.35
CA TRP A 44 -10.57 0.39 1.79
C TRP A 44 -11.74 0.81 2.68
N ARG A 45 -11.61 1.96 3.36
CA ARG A 45 -12.64 2.53 4.23
C ARG A 45 -13.61 3.46 3.51
N LYS A 46 -13.26 3.93 2.31
CA LYS A 46 -14.02 4.92 1.52
C LYS A 46 -14.07 4.51 0.05
N VAL A 47 -14.76 3.42 -0.25
CA VAL A 47 -15.00 2.97 -1.62
C VAL A 47 -16.21 3.73 -2.18
N PRO A 48 -16.11 4.43 -3.32
CA PRO A 48 -17.26 5.11 -3.92
C PRO A 48 -18.38 4.11 -4.23
N ALA A 49 -19.58 4.32 -3.68
CA ALA A 49 -20.73 3.48 -3.96
C ALA A 49 -21.36 3.89 -5.30
N GLN A 50 -20.85 3.41 -6.42
CA GLN A 50 -21.58 3.50 -7.68
C GLN A 50 -22.66 2.42 -7.70
N GLY A 51 -23.92 2.83 -7.52
CA GLY A 51 -25.10 2.00 -7.78
C GLY A 51 -25.70 1.21 -6.61
N MET A 52 -25.17 1.31 -5.38
CA MET A 52 -25.70 0.57 -4.21
C MET A 52 -26.32 1.42 -3.08
N ALA A 53 -26.23 2.76 -3.14
CA ALA A 53 -26.89 3.66 -2.19
C ALA A 53 -26.95 5.10 -2.74
N PRO A 54 -27.96 5.92 -2.38
CA PRO A 54 -27.99 7.33 -2.73
C PRO A 54 -26.90 8.04 -1.92
N VAL A 55 -25.87 8.57 -2.59
CA VAL A 55 -24.84 9.46 -2.02
C VAL A 55 -24.08 8.86 -0.82
N GLY A 56 -22.98 8.14 -1.07
CA GLY A 56 -22.10 7.71 0.02
C GLY A 56 -20.85 6.94 -0.41
N SER A 57 -19.89 6.84 0.52
CA SER A 57 -18.74 5.92 0.43
C SER A 57 -18.96 4.72 1.34
N THR A 58 -18.61 3.52 0.87
CA THR A 58 -18.74 2.26 1.60
C THR A 58 -17.41 1.87 2.28
N ASN A 59 -17.48 1.34 3.50
CA ASN A 59 -16.32 0.85 4.24
C ASN A 59 -16.15 -0.68 4.04
N LEU A 60 -15.45 -1.07 2.99
CA LEU A 60 -15.27 -2.48 2.61
C LEU A 60 -14.46 -3.27 3.64
N LEU A 61 -13.49 -2.62 4.31
CA LEU A 61 -12.74 -3.23 5.41
C LEU A 61 -13.68 -3.65 6.56
N GLN A 62 -14.61 -2.77 6.93
CA GLN A 62 -15.58 -3.06 7.97
C GLN A 62 -16.56 -4.17 7.55
N MET A 63 -17.01 -4.17 6.29
CA MET A 63 -17.91 -5.22 5.78
C MET A 63 -17.25 -6.60 5.79
N MET A 64 -15.95 -6.67 5.48
CA MET A 64 -15.16 -7.90 5.61
C MET A 64 -15.10 -8.40 7.06
N TYR A 65 -14.88 -7.52 8.02
CA TYR A 65 -14.88 -7.90 9.44
C TYR A 65 -16.27 -8.32 9.95
N GLN A 66 -17.36 -7.76 9.41
CA GLN A 66 -18.72 -8.05 9.84
C GLN A 66 -19.29 -9.34 9.22
N GLU A 67 -19.10 -9.55 7.92
CA GLU A 67 -19.62 -10.71 7.20
C GLU A 67 -18.55 -11.30 6.25
N PRO A 68 -17.53 -11.98 6.80
CA PRO A 68 -16.38 -12.42 6.03
C PRO A 68 -16.75 -13.41 4.92
N ALA A 69 -17.76 -14.27 5.12
CA ALA A 69 -18.23 -15.21 4.10
C ALA A 69 -18.71 -14.50 2.82
N ARG A 70 -19.29 -13.30 2.95
CA ARG A 70 -19.80 -12.51 1.83
C ARG A 70 -18.74 -11.62 1.20
N TRP A 71 -17.85 -11.04 2.02
CA TRP A 71 -17.00 -9.92 1.61
C TRP A 71 -15.50 -10.23 1.55
N SER A 72 -15.02 -11.39 2.02
CA SER A 72 -13.58 -11.70 2.01
C SER A 72 -12.99 -11.67 0.60
N TYR A 73 -13.63 -12.33 -0.37
CA TYR A 73 -13.14 -12.36 -1.75
C TYR A 73 -13.07 -10.95 -2.36
N THR A 74 -14.14 -10.17 -2.17
CA THR A 74 -14.21 -8.79 -2.67
C THR A 74 -13.16 -7.90 -2.02
N PHE A 75 -13.00 -7.99 -0.69
CA PHE A 75 -11.99 -7.23 0.04
C PHE A 75 -10.57 -7.61 -0.38
N GLN A 76 -10.25 -8.91 -0.43
CA GLN A 76 -8.90 -9.39 -0.80
C GLN A 76 -8.53 -9.02 -2.24
N THR A 77 -9.49 -9.08 -3.16
CA THR A 77 -9.27 -8.62 -4.54
C THR A 77 -8.99 -7.12 -4.57
N PHE A 78 -9.78 -6.32 -3.84
CA PHE A 78 -9.62 -4.88 -3.79
C PHE A 78 -8.33 -4.43 -3.09
N SER A 79 -7.94 -5.08 -1.98
CA SER A 79 -6.69 -4.81 -1.26
C SER A 79 -5.47 -5.11 -2.15
N CYS A 80 -5.45 -6.26 -2.82
CA CYS A 80 -4.37 -6.64 -3.72
C CYS A 80 -4.24 -5.68 -4.91
N LEU A 81 -5.35 -5.33 -5.57
CA LEU A 81 -5.34 -4.38 -6.69
C LEU A 81 -4.91 -2.97 -6.27
N SER A 82 -5.42 -2.47 -5.16
CA SER A 82 -5.03 -1.15 -4.65
C SER A 82 -3.56 -1.09 -4.25
N ARG A 83 -3.01 -2.17 -3.66
CA ARG A 83 -1.58 -2.28 -3.36
C ARG A 83 -0.74 -2.34 -4.63
N LEU A 84 -1.11 -3.19 -5.59
CA LEU A 84 -0.41 -3.29 -6.87
C LEU A 84 -0.37 -1.93 -7.57
N LYS A 85 -1.48 -1.20 -7.59
CA LYS A 85 -1.54 0.15 -8.15
C LYS A 85 -0.55 1.10 -7.46
N ALA A 86 -0.53 1.14 -6.13
CA ALA A 86 0.40 1.96 -5.36
C ALA A 86 1.88 1.57 -5.62
N MET A 87 2.16 0.29 -5.85
CA MET A 87 3.51 -0.19 -6.21
C MET A 87 3.95 0.23 -7.62
N LEU A 88 3.01 0.32 -8.56
CA LEU A 88 3.25 0.71 -9.95
C LEU A 88 3.25 2.22 -10.17
N GLU A 89 2.65 3.00 -9.27
CA GLU A 89 2.69 4.46 -9.35
C GLU A 89 4.16 4.95 -9.36
N PRO A 90 4.50 5.87 -10.29
CA PRO A 90 5.82 6.43 -10.34
C PRO A 90 6.08 7.23 -9.05
N PRO A 91 7.29 7.17 -8.48
CA PRO A 91 7.62 8.05 -7.37
C PRO A 91 7.44 9.51 -7.81
N PRO A 92 7.03 10.40 -6.90
CA PRO A 92 6.97 11.83 -7.20
C PRO A 92 8.33 12.30 -7.70
N GLU A 93 8.35 13.23 -8.65
CA GLU A 93 9.59 13.77 -9.20
C GLU A 93 10.45 14.34 -8.06
N GLY A 94 11.55 13.67 -7.77
CA GLY A 94 12.56 14.14 -6.84
C GLY A 94 13.35 15.32 -7.41
N LEU A 95 14.28 15.85 -6.62
CA LEU A 95 15.24 16.84 -7.08
C LEU A 95 15.97 16.34 -8.35
N PRO A 96 16.20 17.19 -9.37
CA PRO A 96 16.94 16.80 -10.56
C PRO A 96 18.29 16.17 -10.17
N GLY A 97 18.48 14.89 -10.54
CA GLY A 97 19.74 14.17 -10.31
C GLY A 97 19.76 13.18 -9.14
N THR A 98 18.68 13.01 -8.37
CA THR A 98 18.58 11.92 -7.37
C THR A 98 17.71 10.77 -7.89
N PRO A 99 18.28 9.72 -8.51
CA PRO A 99 17.52 8.50 -8.73
C PRO A 99 17.14 7.93 -7.36
N HIS A 100 15.84 7.87 -7.01
CA HIS A 100 15.37 7.24 -5.77
C HIS A 100 15.79 5.77 -5.77
N PRO A 101 16.90 5.40 -5.10
CA PRO A 101 17.47 4.08 -5.30
C PRO A 101 16.74 3.04 -4.45
N VAL A 102 15.92 3.47 -3.47
CA VAL A 102 15.22 2.60 -2.54
C VAL A 102 13.74 2.96 -2.49
N ARG A 103 12.89 1.96 -2.71
CA ARG A 103 11.44 2.02 -2.48
C ARG A 103 11.08 1.03 -1.40
N VAL A 104 10.35 1.48 -0.38
CA VAL A 104 9.86 0.61 0.70
C VAL A 104 8.34 0.60 0.69
N PHE A 105 7.76 -0.60 0.68
CA PHE A 105 6.32 -0.82 0.67
C PHE A 105 5.87 -1.38 2.01
N GLU A 106 4.76 -0.89 2.54
CA GLU A 106 4.08 -1.55 3.66
C GLU A 106 3.35 -2.79 3.13
N ARG A 107 3.84 -3.98 3.49
CA ARG A 107 3.52 -5.28 2.87
C ARG A 107 3.72 -5.36 1.36
N SER A 108 3.44 -6.54 0.80
CA SER A 108 3.53 -6.84 -0.62
C SER A 108 2.29 -7.59 -1.11
N VAL A 109 2.19 -7.76 -2.43
CA VAL A 109 1.15 -8.62 -3.05
C VAL A 109 1.26 -10.09 -2.61
N TYR A 110 2.41 -10.49 -2.06
CA TYR A 110 2.60 -11.84 -1.52
C TYR A 110 1.82 -12.01 -0.22
N SER A 111 1.84 -11.00 0.66
CA SER A 111 1.13 -11.01 1.95
C SER A 111 -0.40 -10.87 1.82
N ASP A 112 -0.89 -10.48 0.64
CA ASP A 112 -2.33 -10.51 0.35
C ASP A 112 -2.80 -11.95 0.00
N ARG A 113 -1.87 -12.88 -0.30
CA ARG A 113 -2.18 -14.27 -0.69
C ARG A 113 -1.73 -15.32 0.33
N TYR A 114 -0.54 -15.17 0.90
CA TYR A 114 0.12 -16.13 1.80
C TYR A 114 0.23 -15.56 3.21
#